data_AF-A0A8C3UA48-F1
#
_entry.id   AF-A0A8C3UA48-F1
#
_cell.length_a   1.000
_cell.length_b   1.000
_cell.length_c   1.000
_cell.angle_alpha   90.00
_cell.angle_beta   90.00
_cell.angle_gamma   90.00
#
_symmetry.space_group_name_H-M   'P 1'
#
loop_
_entity.id
_entity.type
_entity.pdbx_description
1 polymer ?
#
loop_
_entity_poly.entity_id
_entity_poly.type
_entity_poly.pdbx_seq_one_letter_code
_entity_poly.pdbx_strand_id
1 'polypeptide(L)'
;FLVELAAAIAGYVFKDKVHGLVEEGLGGGFLGQFSCCGVNNFTDWASVGNRTVPRSCCRVVSEACNARPGPATVFDKGCLPSLESWLRRNIVVLAAVALGIAFFEVLGVVFSCCLMRGIRSGYEVM
;
A
#
# COMPACT_ATOMS: atom_id res chain seq x y z
N PHE A 1 19.52 -0.12 -2.84
CA PHE A 1 19.57 -0.36 -4.30
C PHE A 1 19.23 -1.80 -4.71
N LEU A 2 20.02 -2.82 -4.38
CA LEU A 2 19.73 -4.21 -4.83
C LEU A 2 18.36 -4.73 -4.36
N VAL A 3 17.99 -4.47 -3.11
CA VAL A 3 16.68 -4.85 -2.56
C VAL A 3 15.55 -4.09 -3.26
N GLU A 4 15.73 -2.80 -3.55
CA GLU A 4 14.72 -1.99 -4.25
C GLU A 4 14.50 -2.49 -5.68
N LEU A 5 15.58 -2.78 -6.41
CA LEU A 5 15.50 -3.32 -7.77
C LEU A 5 14.85 -4.71 -7.78
N ALA A 6 15.22 -5.58 -6.83
CA ALA A 6 14.62 -6.89 -6.68
C ALA A 6 13.13 -6.80 -6.34
N ALA A 7 12.74 -5.91 -5.44
CA ALA A 7 11.35 -5.67 -5.08
C ALA A 7 10.54 -5.09 -6.26
N ALA A 8 11.12 -4.18 -7.05
CA ALA A 8 10.49 -3.63 -8.24
C ALA A 8 10.26 -4.70 -9.32
N ILE A 9 11.27 -5.54 -9.58
CA ILE A 9 11.16 -6.65 -10.53
C ILE A 9 10.13 -7.67 -10.03
N ALA A 10 10.19 -8.07 -8.76
CA ALA A 10 9.23 -9.00 -8.18
C ALA A 10 7.80 -8.44 -8.22
N GLY A 11 7.61 -7.16 -7.89
CA GLY A 11 6.31 -6.49 -7.96
C GLY A 11 5.77 -6.41 -9.39
N TYR A 12 6.63 -6.22 -10.39
CA TYR A 12 6.24 -6.24 -11.79
C TYR A 12 5.85 -7.65 -12.27
N VAL A 13 6.66 -8.66 -11.96
CA VAL A 13 6.44 -10.07 -12.36
C VAL A 13 5.18 -10.64 -11.69
N PHE A 14 4.96 -10.32 -10.42
CA PHE A 14 3.83 -10.82 -9.64
C PHE A 14 2.69 -9.82 -9.52
N LYS A 15 2.56 -8.87 -10.45
CA LYS A 15 1.55 -7.82 -10.40
C LYS A 15 0.13 -8.38 -10.21
N ASP A 16 -0.25 -9.43 -10.95
CA ASP A 16 -1.59 -10.03 -10.84
C ASP A 16 -1.82 -10.70 -9.48
N LYS A 17 -0.77 -11.28 -8.87
CA LYS A 17 -0.83 -11.88 -7.53
C LYS A 17 -0.83 -10.82 -6.44
N VAL A 18 -0.12 -9.73 -6.66
CA VAL A 18 -0.11 -8.56 -5.77
C VAL A 18 -1.50 -7.98 -5.64
N HIS A 19 -2.30 -7.93 -6.70
CA HIS A 19 -3.69 -7.44 -6.59
C HIS A 19 -4.53 -8.27 -5.61
N GLY A 20 -4.42 -9.61 -5.64
CA GLY A 20 -5.08 -10.48 -4.66
C GLY A 20 -4.52 -10.35 -3.23
N LEU A 21 -3.21 -10.18 -3.10
CA LEU A 21 -2.57 -9.93 -1.79
C LEU A 21 -2.91 -8.56 -1.21
N VAL A 22 -3.14 -7.55 -2.05
CA VAL A 22 -3.67 -6.26 -1.62
C VAL A 22 -5.11 -6.44 -1.13
N GLU A 23 -5.90 -7.30 -1.75
CA GLU A 23 -7.27 -7.57 -1.30
C GLU A 23 -7.31 -8.25 0.07
N GLU A 24 -6.41 -9.22 0.31
CA GLU A 24 -6.34 -9.97 1.58
C GLU A 24 -5.53 -9.25 2.67
N GLY A 25 -4.42 -8.60 2.31
CA GLY A 25 -3.43 -8.03 3.24
C GLY A 25 -3.75 -6.62 3.71
N LEU A 26 -4.53 -5.86 2.94
CA LEU A 26 -4.90 -4.49 3.28
C LEU A 26 -6.14 -4.42 4.21
N GLY A 27 -6.82 -5.56 4.41
CA GLY A 27 -8.11 -5.71 5.10
C GLY A 27 -8.15 -5.41 6.61
N GLY A 28 -7.01 -5.19 7.27
CA GLY A 28 -6.95 -5.02 8.73
C GLY A 28 -6.67 -3.60 9.25
N GLY A 29 -5.83 -2.83 8.57
CA GLY A 29 -5.29 -1.58 9.14
C GLY A 29 -5.30 -0.40 8.17
N PHE A 30 -4.81 -0.60 6.95
CA PHE A 30 -4.70 0.48 5.97
C PHE A 30 -6.05 0.77 5.30
N LEU A 31 -6.85 -0.26 4.96
CA LEU A 31 -8.20 -0.05 4.43
C LEU A 31 -9.17 0.52 5.47
N GLY A 32 -8.92 0.35 6.77
CA GLY A 32 -9.74 0.96 7.82
C GLY A 32 -9.71 2.50 7.80
N GLN A 33 -8.69 3.11 7.18
CA GLN A 33 -8.66 4.56 6.94
C GLN A 33 -9.49 4.99 5.74
N PHE A 34 -9.75 4.07 4.81
CA PHE A 34 -10.63 4.32 3.69
C PHE A 34 -12.05 3.98 4.14
N SER A 35 -12.91 4.99 4.15
CA SER A 35 -14.35 4.86 4.41
C SER A 35 -15.04 4.03 3.31
N CYS A 36 -14.73 2.75 3.23
CA CYS A 36 -15.10 1.79 2.20
C CYS A 36 -15.61 0.48 2.79
N CYS A 37 -16.29 -0.34 1.98
CA CYS A 37 -16.77 -1.64 2.38
C CYS A 37 -16.76 -2.65 1.23
N GLY A 38 -16.17 -3.82 1.48
CA GLY A 38 -16.01 -4.87 0.47
C GLY A 38 -14.96 -4.50 -0.57
N VAL A 39 -14.71 -5.44 -1.49
CA VAL A 39 -13.68 -5.28 -2.52
C VAL A 39 -14.12 -4.22 -3.52
N ASN A 40 -15.23 -4.49 -4.18
CA ASN A 40 -15.90 -3.61 -5.14
C ASN A 40 -17.14 -2.97 -4.50
N ASN A 41 -17.85 -3.70 -3.62
CA ASN A 41 -19.05 -3.22 -2.96
C ASN A 41 -19.36 -4.01 -1.68
N PHE A 42 -20.22 -3.48 -0.80
CA PHE A 42 -20.68 -4.16 0.41
C PHE A 42 -21.39 -5.50 0.11
N THR A 43 -21.92 -5.68 -1.10
CA THR A 43 -22.52 -6.93 -1.56
C THR A 43 -21.54 -8.08 -1.66
N ASP A 44 -20.24 -7.81 -1.73
CA ASP A 44 -19.20 -8.86 -1.76
C ASP A 44 -19.24 -9.71 -0.49
N TRP A 45 -19.70 -9.16 0.63
CA TRP A 45 -19.91 -9.92 1.88
C TRP A 45 -21.10 -10.87 1.81
N ALA A 46 -22.00 -10.72 0.84
CA ALA A 46 -23.16 -11.60 0.69
C ALA A 46 -22.76 -13.00 0.17
N SER A 47 -21.59 -13.15 -0.47
CA SER A 47 -21.11 -14.43 -1.00
C SER A 47 -20.18 -15.19 -0.05
N VAL A 48 -19.63 -14.54 0.98
CA VAL A 48 -18.56 -15.09 1.84
C VAL A 48 -19.05 -15.48 3.25
N GLY A 49 -20.36 -15.37 3.56
CA GLY A 49 -20.89 -15.78 4.86
C GLY A 49 -22.38 -15.50 5.10
N ASN A 50 -22.76 -15.30 6.37
CA ASN A 50 -24.13 -15.02 6.83
C ASN A 50 -24.64 -13.60 6.47
N ARG A 51 -24.19 -13.03 5.35
CA ARG A 51 -24.54 -11.66 4.91
C ARG A 51 -24.19 -10.58 5.95
N THR A 52 -23.24 -10.87 6.83
CA THR A 52 -22.76 -9.95 7.85
C THR A 52 -21.52 -9.20 7.38
N VAL A 53 -21.43 -7.90 7.68
CA VAL A 53 -20.27 -7.07 7.33
C VAL A 53 -19.43 -6.75 8.56
N PRO A 54 -18.10 -6.64 8.47
CA PRO A 54 -17.26 -6.21 9.59
C PRO A 54 -17.69 -4.84 10.14
N ARG A 55 -17.47 -4.58 11.43
CA ARG A 55 -17.83 -3.27 12.02
C ARG A 55 -17.10 -2.08 11.36
N SER A 56 -15.92 -2.29 10.77
CA SER A 56 -15.20 -1.26 10.01
C SER A 56 -15.93 -0.79 8.74
N CYS A 57 -16.86 -1.60 8.21
CA CYS A 57 -17.71 -1.25 7.07
C CYS A 57 -18.89 -0.32 7.46
N CYS A 58 -19.18 -0.20 8.76
CA CYS A 58 -20.32 0.56 9.25
C CYS A 58 -19.98 2.05 9.37
N ARG A 59 -20.73 2.89 8.67
CA ARG A 59 -20.65 4.34 8.80
C ARG A 59 -21.31 4.84 10.09
N VAL A 60 -22.40 4.18 10.48
CA VAL A 60 -23.18 4.50 11.68
C VAL A 60 -22.99 3.40 12.71
N VAL A 61 -22.72 3.80 13.96
CA VAL A 61 -22.62 2.87 15.10
C VAL A 61 -24.03 2.43 15.48
N SER A 62 -24.54 1.45 14.74
CA SER A 62 -25.80 0.77 15.00
C SER A 62 -25.51 -0.72 15.13
N GLU A 63 -26.06 -1.36 16.18
CA GLU A 63 -25.94 -2.82 16.34
C GLU A 63 -26.50 -3.58 15.13
N ALA A 64 -27.41 -2.97 14.38
CA ALA A 64 -28.02 -3.58 13.20
C ALA A 64 -27.14 -3.49 11.93
N CYS A 65 -26.10 -2.65 11.87
CA CYS A 65 -25.33 -2.47 10.64
C CYS A 65 -24.57 -3.75 10.25
N ASN A 66 -23.96 -4.44 11.22
CA ASN A 66 -23.21 -5.67 10.98
C ASN A 66 -24.14 -6.81 10.52
N ALA A 67 -25.32 -6.94 11.13
CA ALA A 67 -26.26 -8.04 10.89
C ALA A 67 -27.24 -7.79 9.72
N ARG A 68 -27.53 -6.52 9.41
CA ARG A 68 -28.42 -6.07 8.34
C ARG A 68 -27.75 -4.90 7.60
N PRO A 69 -26.70 -5.18 6.80
CA PRO A 69 -26.05 -4.15 6.00
C PRO A 69 -27.04 -3.57 4.99
N GLY A 70 -27.07 -2.25 4.88
CA GLY A 70 -27.87 -1.54 3.90
C GLY A 70 -27.13 -0.30 3.40
N PRO A 71 -27.51 0.25 2.24
CA PRO A 71 -26.80 1.37 1.61
C PRO A 71 -26.77 2.64 2.49
N ALA A 72 -27.70 2.78 3.44
CA ALA A 72 -27.73 3.87 4.39
C ALA A 72 -26.83 3.66 5.63
N THR A 73 -26.47 2.42 5.95
CA THR A 73 -25.73 2.08 7.18
C THR A 73 -24.26 1.77 6.94
N VAL A 74 -23.93 1.27 5.74
CA VAL A 74 -22.56 0.90 5.34
C VAL A 74 -21.90 1.96 4.46
N PHE A 75 -20.58 1.85 4.28
CA PHE A 75 -19.89 2.60 3.24
C PHE A 75 -20.24 2.03 1.85
N ASP A 76 -20.81 2.87 1.00
CA ASP A 76 -21.22 2.51 -0.37
C ASP A 76 -20.03 2.24 -1.31
N LYS A 77 -18.87 2.83 -1.02
CA LYS A 77 -17.67 2.68 -1.86
C LYS A 77 -16.97 1.36 -1.59
N GLY A 78 -16.62 0.63 -2.64
CA GLY A 78 -15.64 -0.45 -2.57
C GLY A 78 -14.25 0.04 -2.18
N CYS A 79 -13.49 -0.83 -1.51
CA CYS A 79 -12.14 -0.52 -1.09
C CYS A 79 -11.13 -0.50 -2.25
N LEU A 80 -11.25 -1.43 -3.20
CA LEU A 80 -10.40 -1.50 -4.39
C LEU A 80 -10.55 -0.24 -5.30
N PRO A 81 -11.76 0.18 -5.71
CA PRO A 81 -11.90 1.40 -6.52
C PRO A 81 -11.52 2.66 -5.75
N SER A 82 -11.73 2.70 -4.43
CA SER A 82 -11.28 3.81 -3.59
C SER A 82 -9.76 3.93 -3.58
N LEU A 83 -9.06 2.80 -3.41
CA LEU A 83 -7.60 2.74 -3.46
C LEU A 83 -7.06 3.11 -4.84
N GLU A 84 -7.63 2.58 -5.92
CA GLU A 84 -7.21 2.93 -7.28
C GLU A 84 -7.36 4.43 -7.53
N SER A 85 -8.48 5.02 -7.11
CA SER A 85 -8.71 6.46 -7.27
C SER A 85 -7.73 7.30 -6.44
N TRP A 86 -7.35 6.84 -5.25
CA TRP A 86 -6.33 7.50 -4.44
C TRP A 86 -4.95 7.39 -5.08
N LEU A 87 -4.60 6.19 -5.58
CA LEU A 87 -3.35 5.93 -6.27
C LEU A 87 -3.24 6.79 -7.52
N ARG A 88 -4.24 6.80 -8.40
CA ARG A 88 -4.25 7.64 -9.62
C ARG A 88 -4.05 9.12 -9.32
N ARG A 89 -4.62 9.63 -8.22
CA ARG A 89 -4.47 11.04 -7.82
C ARG A 89 -3.08 11.34 -7.26
N ASN A 90 -2.47 10.40 -6.54
CA ASN A 90 -1.21 10.62 -5.83
C ASN A 90 0.01 9.95 -6.49
N ILE A 91 -0.16 9.33 -7.66
CA ILE A 91 0.91 8.56 -8.32
C ILE A 91 2.14 9.41 -8.63
N VAL A 92 1.95 10.70 -8.93
CA VAL A 92 3.05 11.64 -9.18
C VAL A 92 3.89 11.85 -7.91
N VAL A 93 3.24 11.99 -6.75
CA VAL A 93 3.93 12.16 -5.46
C VAL A 93 4.70 10.88 -5.12
N LEU A 94 4.08 9.71 -5.30
CA LEU A 94 4.75 8.43 -5.07
C LEU A 94 5.97 8.24 -5.98
N ALA A 95 5.84 8.57 -7.26
CA ALA A 95 6.93 8.51 -8.22
C ALA A 95 8.07 9.47 -7.85
N ALA A 96 7.75 10.69 -7.41
CA ALA A 96 8.74 11.66 -6.95
C ALA A 96 9.50 11.18 -5.71
N VAL A 97 8.79 10.59 -4.73
CA VAL A 97 9.42 10.01 -3.53
C VAL A 97 10.34 8.85 -3.91
N ALA A 98 9.89 7.93 -4.76
CA ALA A 98 10.70 6.80 -5.22
C ALA A 98 11.99 7.25 -5.93
N LEU A 99 11.90 8.25 -6.81
CA LEU A 99 13.07 8.83 -7.48
C LEU A 99 14.00 9.54 -6.49
N GLY A 100 13.45 10.24 -5.49
CA GLY A 100 14.24 10.88 -4.45
C GLY A 100 15.05 9.87 -3.62
N ILE A 101 14.43 8.77 -3.22
CA ILE A 101 15.12 7.69 -2.49
C ILE A 101 16.26 7.11 -3.33
N ALA A 102 15.99 6.76 -4.59
CA ALA A 102 17.01 6.24 -5.50
C ALA A 102 18.21 7.21 -5.66
N PHE A 103 17.94 8.52 -5.73
CA PHE A 103 18.98 9.54 -5.79
C PHE A 103 19.85 9.58 -4.53
N PHE A 104 19.23 9.56 -3.34
CA PHE A 104 19.96 9.56 -2.07
C PHE A 104 20.81 8.30 -1.87
N GLU A 105 20.33 7.15 -2.32
CA GLU A 105 21.12 5.91 -2.29
C GLU A 105 22.40 6.03 -3.12
N VAL A 106 22.31 6.58 -4.34
CA VAL A 106 23.49 6.78 -5.21
C VAL A 106 24.48 7.75 -4.58
N LEU A 107 24.00 8.85 -4.02
CA LEU A 107 24.86 9.79 -3.27
C LEU A 107 25.57 9.11 -2.10
N GLY A 108 24.87 8.25 -1.35
CA GLY A 108 25.46 7.49 -0.25
C GLY A 108 26.61 6.57 -0.69
N VAL A 109 26.46 5.90 -1.84
CA VAL A 109 27.53 5.06 -2.42
C VAL A 109 28.72 5.91 -2.85
N VAL A 110 28.49 7.02 -3.56
CA VAL A 110 29.56 7.93 -4.01
C VAL A 110 30.34 8.48 -2.82
N PHE A 111 29.66 8.98 -1.79
CA PHE A 111 30.32 9.48 -0.59
C PHE A 111 31.10 8.40 0.15
N SER A 112 30.57 7.18 0.24
CA SER A 112 31.29 6.04 0.84
C SER A 112 32.59 5.73 0.08
N CYS A 113 32.55 5.73 -1.26
CA CYS A 113 33.74 5.51 -2.09
C CYS A 113 34.76 6.65 -1.96
N CYS A 114 34.31 7.91 -1.95
CA CYS A 114 35.16 9.07 -1.75
C CYS A 114 35.85 9.04 -0.38
N LEU A 115 35.10 8.73 0.68
CA LEU A 115 35.62 8.59 2.05
C LEU A 115 36.68 7.48 2.12
N MET A 116 36.40 6.29 1.57
CA MET A 116 37.34 5.17 1.58
C MET A 116 38.66 5.52 0.87
N ARG A 117 38.59 6.22 -0.28
CA ARG A 117 39.79 6.68 -0.98
C ARG A 117 40.58 7.69 -0.17
N GLY A 118 39.89 8.64 0.46
CA GLY A 118 40.53 9.64 1.33
C GLY A 118 41.24 9.01 2.52
N ILE A 119 40.61 8.05 3.20
CA ILE A 119 41.21 7.36 4.34
C ILE A 119 42.42 6.53 3.92
N ARG A 120 42.30 5.74 2.84
CA ARG A 120 43.38 4.86 2.37
C ARG A 120 44.65 5.66 2.00
N SER A 121 44.49 6.80 1.34
CA SER A 121 45.60 7.70 1.01
C SER A 121 46.33 8.25 2.25
N GLY A 122 45.66 8.36 3.40
CA GLY A 122 46.27 8.81 4.66
C GLY A 122 47.03 7.72 5.41
N TYR A 123 46.69 6.44 5.21
CA TYR A 123 47.43 5.30 5.76
C TYR A 123 48.62 4.89 4.89
N GLU A 124 48.61 5.18 3.58
CA GLU A 124 49.72 4.90 2.67
C GLU A 124 50.94 5.84 2.85
N VAL A 125 50.79 6.89 3.67
CA VAL A 125 51.84 7.88 3.98
C VAL A 125 52.38 7.78 5.42
N MET A 126 52.03 6.71 6.15
CA MET A 126 52.63 6.30 7.44
C MET A 126 53.26 4.92 7.29
#